data_AF-A0A8H6EFG7-F1
#
_entry.id   AF-A0A8H6EFG7-F1
#
_cell.length_a   1.000
_cell.length_b   1.000
_cell.length_c   1.000
_cell.angle_alpha   90.00
_cell.angle_beta   90.00
_cell.angle_gamma   90.00
#
_symmetry.space_group_name_H-M   'P 1'
#
loop_
_entity.id
_entity.type
_entity.pdbx_description
1 polymer ?
#
loop_
_entity_poly.entity_id
_entity_poly.type
_entity_poly.pdbx_seq_one_letter_code
_entity_poly.pdbx_strand_id
1 'polypeptide(L)'
;MFSYKPVLLLLFSLFSLCIANLPDYRDASLLNSTRTLFGRVEISNPTVPVAPLTTNIFSIGSASTAGGCYSQTETIDDWLQEVVKLHNAVTKAYANSYDDAGSRLLFTAWMSIQWVYEYGEYDREFSSESLWEKTGERLAAVSQLLNGGGLVDSLTSAAPWIFCGDAFASKVPWDQPAKDRNGVEIAKEEDETGTITDYWTLGSLLPTLAAQSINVAYYIDALKSYMVESKPALCDPNVGPYAVTSRRSYTSTVQSVSIGTHDRFAYFCPRTFDPTGQAKPSDLHSVSSLSTSITLIGQDLDRLLPLSATLYHELFHITDSDESTRDPFYNLGAASSASLAGNSDVINNPESYVYLAMAAYVYQNPPAGADATLYLEAGLPQKATDAIKNAGQV
;
A
#
# COMPACT_ATOMS: atom_id res chain seq x y z
N MET A 1 24.54 -19.29 -77.61
CA MET A 1 23.63 -18.47 -78.45
C MET A 1 22.22 -18.64 -77.91
N PHE A 2 21.61 -17.54 -77.49
CA PHE A 2 20.23 -17.35 -77.01
C PHE A 2 19.75 -18.19 -75.81
N SER A 3 20.02 -17.63 -74.62
CA SER A 3 19.40 -17.97 -73.34
C SER A 3 17.93 -17.51 -73.33
N TYR A 4 17.03 -18.45 -73.03
CA TYR A 4 15.60 -18.22 -72.84
C TYR A 4 15.34 -17.70 -71.41
N LYS A 5 14.62 -16.58 -71.32
CA LYS A 5 14.08 -16.04 -70.06
C LYS A 5 12.88 -16.87 -69.59
N PRO A 6 12.77 -17.19 -68.28
CA PRO A 6 11.49 -17.32 -67.63
C PRO A 6 11.15 -16.02 -66.87
N VAL A 7 9.93 -15.55 -67.12
CA VAL A 7 9.25 -14.51 -66.36
C VAL A 7 8.97 -15.06 -64.96
N LEU A 8 9.65 -14.51 -63.95
CA LEU A 8 9.33 -14.75 -62.55
C LEU A 8 8.48 -13.58 -62.05
N LEU A 9 7.19 -13.84 -61.81
CA LEU A 9 6.32 -12.93 -61.08
C LEU A 9 6.78 -12.90 -59.61
N LEU A 10 7.28 -11.74 -59.16
CA LEU A 10 7.52 -11.45 -57.75
C LEU A 10 6.19 -11.09 -57.07
N LEU A 11 5.61 -12.05 -56.35
CA LEU A 11 4.63 -11.77 -55.30
C LEU A 11 5.38 -11.28 -54.06
N PHE A 12 5.57 -9.97 -53.95
CA PHE A 12 5.87 -9.30 -52.69
C PHE A 12 4.57 -9.25 -51.87
N SER A 13 4.36 -10.23 -50.98
CA SER A 13 3.39 -10.08 -49.89
C SER A 13 4.08 -9.38 -48.73
N LEU A 14 3.71 -8.11 -48.56
CA LEU A 14 3.87 -7.33 -47.34
C LEU A 14 3.28 -8.09 -46.14
N PHE A 15 4.13 -8.71 -45.32
CA PHE A 15 3.86 -8.87 -43.89
C PHE A 15 4.80 -7.94 -43.15
N SER A 16 4.43 -6.67 -43.20
CA SER A 16 4.96 -5.62 -42.35
C SER A 16 4.37 -5.79 -40.95
N LEU A 17 5.25 -5.93 -39.97
CA LEU A 17 5.13 -5.42 -38.60
C LEU A 17 3.71 -5.04 -38.15
N CYS A 18 3.01 -6.00 -37.54
CA CYS A 18 2.10 -5.71 -36.44
C CYS A 18 2.76 -6.18 -35.14
N ILE A 19 3.86 -5.52 -34.77
CA ILE A 19 4.14 -5.34 -33.34
C ILE A 19 3.12 -4.28 -32.93
N ALA A 20 2.04 -4.70 -32.28
CA ALA A 20 1.19 -3.77 -31.57
C ALA A 20 2.10 -2.98 -30.62
N ASN A 21 2.14 -1.66 -30.78
CA ASN A 21 2.64 -0.76 -29.75
C ASN A 21 1.73 -0.97 -28.53
N LEU A 22 2.08 -1.93 -27.67
CA LEU A 22 1.64 -1.90 -26.30
C LEU A 22 2.26 -0.64 -25.70
N PRO A 23 1.48 0.27 -25.09
CA PRO A 23 2.05 1.39 -24.38
C PRO A 23 3.06 0.85 -23.36
N ASP A 24 4.20 1.52 -23.26
CA ASP A 24 5.22 1.18 -22.27
C ASP A 24 4.61 1.41 -20.87
N TYR A 25 4.15 0.32 -20.24
CA TYR A 25 3.51 0.32 -18.91
C TYR A 25 4.46 0.74 -17.76
N ARG A 26 5.69 1.20 -18.09
CA ARG A 26 6.73 1.58 -17.13
C ARG A 26 6.82 3.08 -16.87
N ASP A 27 5.97 3.90 -17.50
CA ASP A 27 6.05 5.35 -17.37
C ASP A 27 5.12 5.90 -16.26
N ALA A 28 5.67 6.03 -15.06
CA ALA A 28 5.02 6.67 -13.91
C ALA A 28 4.71 8.18 -14.14
N SER A 29 5.24 8.80 -15.21
CA SER A 29 4.97 10.21 -15.52
C SER A 29 3.59 10.46 -16.13
N LEU A 30 2.87 9.40 -16.54
CA LEU A 30 1.50 9.53 -17.05
C LEU A 30 0.56 10.16 -16.02
N LEU A 31 0.82 9.99 -14.72
CA LEU A 31 0.10 10.67 -13.64
C LEU A 31 0.34 12.19 -13.60
N ASN A 32 1.49 12.71 -14.02
CA ASN A 32 1.72 14.16 -14.00
C ASN A 32 0.99 14.92 -15.13
N SER A 33 0.47 14.20 -16.13
CA SER A 33 -0.44 14.74 -17.15
C SER A 33 -1.93 14.69 -16.75
N THR A 34 -2.25 14.21 -15.55
CA THR A 34 -3.63 13.80 -15.18
C THR A 34 -4.57 14.90 -14.70
N ARG A 35 -4.18 16.18 -14.70
CA ARG A 35 -5.18 17.26 -14.60
C ARG A 35 -6.22 17.23 -15.73
N THR A 36 -6.00 16.44 -16.79
CA THR A 36 -6.90 16.31 -17.94
C THR A 36 -7.37 14.88 -18.28
N LEU A 37 -7.05 13.87 -17.47
CA LEU A 37 -7.54 12.47 -17.68
C LEU A 37 -8.64 12.04 -16.70
N PHE A 38 -8.91 12.84 -15.66
CA PHE A 38 -9.93 12.58 -14.64
C PHE A 38 -11.13 13.54 -14.72
N GLY A 39 -11.32 14.22 -15.85
CA GLY A 39 -12.53 15.00 -16.12
C GLY A 39 -13.71 14.05 -16.32
N ARG A 40 -14.52 13.87 -15.25
CA ARG A 40 -15.52 12.80 -15.08
C ARG A 40 -14.86 11.43 -14.99
N VAL A 41 -14.45 11.06 -13.78
CA VAL A 41 -13.84 9.76 -13.49
C VAL A 41 -14.88 8.64 -13.64
N GLU A 42 -15.14 8.21 -14.87
CA GLU A 42 -15.28 6.79 -15.13
C GLU A 42 -13.92 6.18 -14.77
N ILE A 43 -13.85 5.58 -13.59
CA ILE A 43 -12.89 4.52 -13.35
C ILE A 43 -13.23 3.46 -14.41
N SER A 44 -12.51 3.46 -15.53
CA SER A 44 -12.52 2.33 -16.47
C SER A 44 -11.78 1.17 -15.80
N ASN A 45 -12.40 0.61 -14.74
CA ASN A 45 -12.00 -0.52 -13.92
C ASN A 45 -10.48 -0.83 -13.94
N PRO A 46 -9.65 -0.21 -13.07
CA PRO A 46 -8.32 -0.70 -12.75
C PRO A 46 -8.52 -1.93 -11.84
N THR A 47 -9.18 -2.94 -12.38
CA THR A 47 -9.16 -4.28 -11.79
C THR A 47 -7.77 -4.81 -12.01
N VAL A 48 -7.12 -5.26 -10.94
CA VAL A 48 -5.89 -6.04 -11.02
C VAL A 48 -6.29 -7.44 -11.48
N PRO A 49 -6.00 -7.84 -12.73
CA PRO A 49 -6.60 -9.04 -13.32
C PRO A 49 -6.01 -10.33 -12.73
N VAL A 50 -4.76 -10.28 -12.31
CA VAL A 50 -4.01 -11.40 -11.73
C VAL A 50 -3.14 -10.86 -10.62
N ALA A 51 -3.11 -11.55 -9.49
CA ALA A 51 -2.23 -11.18 -8.40
C ALA A 51 -0.75 -11.31 -8.81
N PRO A 52 0.08 -10.28 -8.55
CA PRO A 52 1.51 -10.38 -8.81
C PRO A 52 2.15 -11.35 -7.82
N LEU A 53 3.31 -11.90 -8.20
CA LEU A 53 4.22 -12.48 -7.22
C LEU A 53 4.87 -11.35 -6.43
N THR A 54 5.22 -11.61 -5.18
CA THR A 54 5.89 -10.68 -4.27
C THR A 54 7.14 -10.10 -4.91
N THR A 55 7.93 -10.95 -5.58
CA THR A 55 9.17 -10.54 -6.28
C THR A 55 8.95 -9.66 -7.50
N ASN A 56 7.72 -9.55 -8.02
CA ASN A 56 7.41 -8.69 -9.15
C ASN A 56 7.20 -7.23 -8.72
N ILE A 57 6.78 -7.01 -7.47
CA ILE A 57 6.36 -5.69 -6.98
C ILE A 57 7.16 -5.20 -5.77
N PHE A 58 7.91 -6.09 -5.12
CA PHE A 58 8.79 -5.77 -3.99
C PHE A 58 10.21 -6.24 -4.21
N SER A 59 11.15 -5.47 -3.66
CA SER A 59 12.51 -5.92 -3.42
C SER A 59 12.53 -6.80 -2.17
N ILE A 60 13.07 -8.01 -2.31
CA ILE A 60 13.17 -9.00 -1.23
C ILE A 60 14.63 -9.39 -1.06
N GLY A 61 15.08 -9.46 0.19
CA GLY A 61 16.40 -9.98 0.52
C GLY A 61 16.56 -11.45 0.15
N SER A 62 17.80 -11.89 -0.08
CA SER A 62 18.10 -13.32 -0.23
C SER A 62 18.01 -14.03 1.12
N ALA A 63 18.21 -15.35 1.14
CA ALA A 63 18.28 -16.13 2.38
C ALA A 63 19.37 -15.64 3.36
N SER A 64 20.37 -14.88 2.91
CA SER A 64 21.42 -14.32 3.75
C SER A 64 21.14 -12.88 4.21
N THR A 65 20.09 -12.23 3.71
CA THR A 65 19.72 -10.87 4.14
C THR A 65 19.04 -10.96 5.50
N ALA A 66 19.66 -10.36 6.52
CA ALA A 66 19.08 -10.29 7.85
C ALA A 66 17.71 -9.62 7.81
N GLY A 67 16.71 -10.23 8.46
CA GLY A 67 15.32 -9.76 8.43
C GLY A 67 14.66 -9.77 7.05
N GLY A 68 15.24 -10.39 6.02
CA GLY A 68 14.63 -10.50 4.70
C GLY A 68 13.43 -11.47 4.67
N CYS A 69 12.51 -11.28 3.71
CA CYS A 69 11.32 -12.11 3.56
C CYS A 69 11.49 -13.38 2.71
N TYR A 70 12.72 -13.83 2.42
CA TYR A 70 12.96 -14.97 1.51
C TYR A 70 12.18 -16.23 1.89
N SER A 71 12.08 -16.57 3.18
CA SER A 71 11.35 -17.74 3.65
C SER A 71 9.84 -17.54 3.77
N GLN A 72 9.32 -16.34 3.51
CA GLN A 72 7.91 -15.98 3.63
C GLN A 72 7.27 -15.63 2.28
N THR A 73 8.00 -15.75 1.16
CA THR A 73 7.50 -15.33 -0.16
C THR A 73 6.22 -16.04 -0.56
N GLU A 74 6.11 -17.34 -0.29
CA GLU A 74 4.89 -18.11 -0.61
C GLU A 74 3.69 -17.61 0.20
N THR A 75 3.87 -17.38 1.50
CA THR A 75 2.84 -16.79 2.36
C THR A 75 2.39 -15.41 1.87
N ILE A 76 3.34 -14.57 1.44
CA ILE A 76 3.05 -13.22 0.96
C ILE A 76 2.41 -13.26 -0.44
N ASP A 77 2.79 -14.21 -1.30
CA ASP A 77 2.13 -14.45 -2.60
C ASP A 77 0.65 -14.84 -2.40
N ASP A 78 0.36 -15.69 -1.40
CA ASP A 78 -1.00 -16.03 -1.02
C ASP A 78 -1.76 -14.83 -0.47
N TRP A 79 -1.12 -14.00 0.37
CA TRP A 79 -1.71 -12.73 0.80
C TRP A 79 -2.02 -11.80 -0.37
N LEU A 80 -1.12 -11.67 -1.35
CA LEU A 80 -1.35 -10.83 -2.53
C LEU A 80 -2.56 -11.30 -3.36
N GLN A 81 -2.81 -12.61 -3.43
CA GLN A 81 -4.04 -13.13 -4.05
C GLN A 81 -5.31 -12.67 -3.32
N GLU A 82 -5.29 -12.62 -2.00
CA GLU A 82 -6.41 -12.13 -1.19
C GLU A 82 -6.55 -10.61 -1.27
N VAL A 83 -5.43 -9.88 -1.19
CA VAL A 83 -5.37 -8.43 -1.35
C VAL A 83 -5.99 -8.00 -2.67
N VAL A 84 -5.65 -8.66 -3.79
CA VAL A 84 -6.24 -8.33 -5.09
C VAL A 84 -7.75 -8.55 -5.13
N LYS A 85 -8.28 -9.57 -4.45
CA LYS A 85 -9.73 -9.79 -4.36
C LYS A 85 -10.42 -8.66 -3.57
N LEU A 86 -9.86 -8.29 -2.43
CA LEU A 86 -10.35 -7.18 -1.61
C LEU A 86 -10.27 -5.85 -2.36
N HIS A 87 -9.13 -5.57 -2.98
CA HIS A 87 -8.88 -4.36 -3.75
C HIS A 87 -9.83 -4.24 -4.95
N ASN A 88 -10.00 -5.31 -5.72
CA ASN A 88 -10.92 -5.32 -6.85
C ASN A 88 -12.38 -5.14 -6.42
N ALA A 89 -12.77 -5.63 -5.24
CA ALA A 89 -14.11 -5.38 -4.72
C ALA A 89 -14.33 -3.90 -4.41
N VAL A 90 -13.39 -3.22 -3.74
CA VAL A 90 -13.54 -1.79 -3.44
C VAL A 90 -13.44 -0.92 -4.70
N THR A 91 -12.58 -1.23 -5.67
CA THR A 91 -12.50 -0.46 -6.92
C THR A 91 -13.77 -0.64 -7.76
N LYS A 92 -14.34 -1.85 -7.79
CA LYS A 92 -15.65 -2.09 -8.40
C LYS A 92 -16.77 -1.35 -7.67
N ALA A 93 -16.75 -1.30 -6.34
CA ALA A 93 -17.71 -0.52 -5.57
C ALA A 93 -17.57 0.97 -5.91
N TYR A 94 -16.35 1.51 -5.92
CA TYR A 94 -16.07 2.89 -6.27
C TYR A 94 -16.61 3.26 -7.65
N ALA A 95 -16.35 2.42 -8.66
CA ALA A 95 -16.82 2.63 -10.03
C ALA A 95 -18.36 2.61 -10.15
N ASN A 96 -19.04 1.84 -9.30
CA ASN A 96 -20.48 1.66 -9.35
C ASN A 96 -21.26 2.54 -8.35
N SER A 97 -20.61 3.36 -7.52
CA SER A 97 -21.28 4.12 -6.46
C SER A 97 -22.39 5.04 -6.97
N TYR A 98 -22.33 5.51 -8.21
CA TYR A 98 -23.41 6.31 -8.78
C TYR A 98 -24.70 5.51 -9.05
N ASP A 99 -24.57 4.23 -9.39
CA ASP A 99 -25.68 3.38 -9.82
C ASP A 99 -26.11 2.36 -8.76
N ASP A 100 -25.24 2.04 -7.81
CA ASP A 100 -25.46 1.02 -6.78
C ASP A 100 -25.58 1.63 -5.37
N ALA A 101 -26.78 1.54 -4.80
CA ALA A 101 -27.08 2.05 -3.47
C ALA A 101 -26.23 1.39 -2.37
N GLY A 102 -25.93 0.09 -2.51
CA GLY A 102 -25.05 -0.60 -1.57
C GLY A 102 -23.66 0.02 -1.54
N SER A 103 -23.06 0.24 -2.71
CA SER A 103 -21.77 0.92 -2.85
C SER A 103 -21.79 2.33 -2.25
N ARG A 104 -22.82 3.16 -2.50
CA ARG A 104 -22.94 4.49 -1.84
C ARG A 104 -22.88 4.40 -0.34
N LEU A 105 -23.69 3.51 0.24
CA LEU A 105 -23.77 3.33 1.69
C LEU A 105 -22.43 2.90 2.29
N LEU A 106 -21.66 2.06 1.59
CA LEU A 106 -20.32 1.67 2.01
C LEU A 106 -19.37 2.88 2.05
N PHE A 107 -19.35 3.74 1.02
CA PHE A 107 -18.51 4.94 1.02
C PHE A 107 -18.96 5.99 2.04
N THR A 108 -20.26 6.09 2.32
CA THR A 108 -20.76 6.92 3.42
C THR A 108 -20.29 6.39 4.78
N ALA A 109 -20.38 5.08 5.01
CA ALA A 109 -20.06 4.47 6.29
C ALA A 109 -18.55 4.47 6.63
N TRP A 110 -17.69 4.37 5.61
CA TRP A 110 -16.25 4.15 5.82
C TRP A 110 -15.35 5.26 5.33
N MET A 111 -15.83 6.17 4.46
CA MET A 111 -15.05 7.26 3.87
C MET A 111 -15.69 8.62 4.04
N SER A 112 -16.79 8.70 4.80
CA SER A 112 -17.53 9.94 5.09
C SER A 112 -18.09 10.63 3.83
N ILE A 113 -18.28 9.88 2.74
CA ILE A 113 -18.78 10.45 1.48
C ILE A 113 -20.30 10.66 1.60
N GLN A 114 -20.71 11.92 1.48
CA GLN A 114 -22.12 12.30 1.45
C GLN A 114 -22.63 12.36 0.01
N TRP A 115 -23.88 11.96 -0.19
CA TRP A 115 -24.52 11.84 -1.50
C TRP A 115 -25.80 12.68 -1.53
N VAL A 116 -26.02 13.37 -2.64
CA VAL A 116 -27.25 14.12 -2.94
C VAL A 116 -27.96 13.47 -4.11
N TYR A 117 -29.29 13.43 -4.07
CA TYR A 117 -30.09 13.04 -5.24
C TYR A 117 -30.66 14.30 -5.89
N GLU A 118 -30.15 14.65 -7.08
CA GLU A 118 -30.52 15.84 -7.82
C GLU A 118 -30.77 15.49 -9.29
N TYR A 119 -31.81 16.10 -9.89
CA TYR A 119 -32.16 15.91 -11.30
C TYR A 119 -32.37 14.46 -11.77
N GLY A 120 -32.69 13.54 -10.87
CA GLY A 120 -32.94 12.14 -11.20
C GLY A 120 -31.68 11.26 -11.16
N GLU A 121 -30.55 11.81 -10.73
CA GLU A 121 -29.28 11.11 -10.59
C GLU A 121 -28.72 11.34 -9.19
N TYR A 122 -27.91 10.40 -8.69
CA TYR A 122 -27.12 10.65 -7.49
C TYR A 122 -25.86 11.40 -7.89
N ASP A 123 -25.48 12.40 -7.10
CA ASP A 123 -24.15 12.97 -7.12
C ASP A 123 -23.59 13.06 -5.70
N ARG A 124 -22.32 13.39 -5.55
CA ARG A 124 -21.71 13.64 -4.25
C ARG A 124 -22.06 15.04 -3.77
N GLU A 125 -22.17 15.22 -2.45
CA GLU A 125 -22.15 16.57 -1.90
C GLU A 125 -20.82 17.24 -2.22
N PHE A 126 -20.86 18.54 -2.54
CA PHE A 126 -19.66 19.35 -2.76
C PHE A 126 -18.69 19.27 -1.58
N SER A 127 -19.20 19.14 -0.35
CA SER A 127 -18.42 18.95 0.88
C SER A 127 -17.54 17.69 0.87
N SER A 128 -17.90 16.68 0.07
CA SER A 128 -17.26 15.36 0.01
C SER A 128 -16.44 15.13 -1.26
N GLU A 129 -16.38 16.10 -2.18
CA GLU A 129 -15.69 15.95 -3.47
C GLU A 129 -14.20 15.66 -3.30
N SER A 130 -13.52 16.43 -2.44
CA SER A 130 -12.08 16.22 -2.16
C SER A 130 -11.80 14.87 -1.47
N LEU A 131 -12.71 14.39 -0.62
CA LEU A 131 -12.59 13.08 0.02
C LEU A 131 -12.72 11.96 -1.02
N TRP A 132 -13.65 12.11 -1.96
CA TRP A 132 -13.85 11.14 -3.04
C TRP A 132 -12.67 11.09 -4.01
N GLU A 133 -12.16 12.24 -4.42
CA GLU A 133 -10.98 12.34 -5.28
C GLU A 133 -9.77 11.68 -4.61
N LYS A 134 -9.48 12.03 -3.35
CA LYS A 134 -8.36 11.44 -2.61
C LYS A 134 -8.53 9.93 -2.42
N THR A 135 -9.76 9.46 -2.20
CA THR A 135 -10.06 8.03 -2.15
C THR A 135 -9.73 7.33 -3.46
N GLY A 136 -10.10 7.93 -4.59
CA GLY A 136 -9.76 7.43 -5.93
C GLY A 136 -8.26 7.41 -6.18
N GLU A 137 -7.55 8.48 -5.84
CA GLU A 137 -6.09 8.59 -5.96
C GLU A 137 -5.38 7.46 -5.20
N ARG A 138 -5.79 7.19 -3.95
CA ARG A 138 -5.19 6.12 -3.13
C ARG A 138 -5.46 4.73 -3.68
N LEU A 139 -6.71 4.46 -4.10
CA LEU A 139 -7.05 3.20 -4.74
C LEU A 139 -6.25 3.00 -6.03
N ALA A 140 -6.09 4.05 -6.83
CA ALA A 140 -5.31 4.02 -8.06
C ALA A 140 -3.81 3.77 -7.80
N ALA A 141 -3.23 4.37 -6.76
CA ALA A 141 -1.83 4.17 -6.41
C ALA A 141 -1.55 2.71 -5.99
N VAL A 142 -2.45 2.10 -5.21
CA VAL A 142 -2.38 0.66 -4.87
C VAL A 142 -2.55 -0.21 -6.12
N SER A 143 -3.54 0.10 -6.98
CA SER A 143 -3.73 -0.58 -8.27
C SER A 143 -2.48 -0.53 -9.13
N GLN A 144 -1.80 0.62 -9.20
CA GLN A 144 -0.57 0.79 -9.98
C GLN A 144 0.54 -0.14 -9.49
N LEU A 145 0.80 -0.14 -8.18
CA LEU A 145 1.83 -1.01 -7.60
C LEU A 145 1.50 -2.49 -7.85
N LEU A 146 0.26 -2.92 -7.59
CA LEU A 146 -0.18 -4.29 -7.79
C LEU A 146 -0.11 -4.75 -9.26
N ASN A 147 -0.22 -3.83 -10.22
CA ASN A 147 -0.03 -4.12 -11.64
C ASN A 147 1.45 -4.04 -12.09
N GLY A 148 2.39 -3.83 -11.18
CA GLY A 148 3.82 -3.74 -11.49
C GLY A 148 4.27 -2.38 -12.04
N GLY A 149 3.43 -1.35 -11.93
CA GLY A 149 3.76 0.02 -12.33
C GLY A 149 4.70 0.76 -11.37
N GLY A 150 5.04 0.14 -10.23
CA GLY A 150 5.92 0.74 -9.22
C GLY A 150 5.29 1.89 -8.42
N LEU A 151 6.11 2.62 -7.68
CA LEU A 151 5.67 3.76 -6.86
C LEU A 151 5.56 5.06 -7.66
N VAL A 152 4.56 5.87 -7.30
CA VAL A 152 4.45 7.26 -7.76
C VAL A 152 5.49 8.11 -7.02
N ASP A 153 6.18 8.99 -7.75
CA ASP A 153 7.22 9.88 -7.23
C ASP A 153 8.29 9.14 -6.38
N SER A 154 8.77 8.01 -6.91
CA SER A 154 9.79 7.18 -6.27
C SER A 154 11.14 7.91 -6.21
N LEU A 155 11.81 7.87 -5.05
CA LEU A 155 13.16 8.38 -4.84
C LEU A 155 14.22 7.48 -5.49
N THR A 156 13.90 6.20 -5.65
CA THR A 156 14.76 5.18 -6.25
C THR A 156 14.07 4.51 -7.43
N SER A 157 14.83 3.96 -8.36
CA SER A 157 14.29 3.14 -9.45
C SER A 157 14.00 1.69 -9.03
N ALA A 158 14.29 1.33 -7.78
CA ALA A 158 14.07 0.00 -7.25
C ALA A 158 12.62 -0.16 -6.77
N ALA A 159 12.13 -1.40 -6.77
CA ALA A 159 10.87 -1.73 -6.13
C ALA A 159 10.96 -1.47 -4.61
N PRO A 160 9.85 -1.07 -3.95
CA PRO A 160 9.83 -0.90 -2.50
C PRO A 160 10.28 -2.18 -1.80
N TRP A 161 10.99 -2.03 -0.69
CA TRP A 161 11.43 -3.18 0.09
C TRP A 161 10.33 -3.68 1.01
N ILE A 162 10.35 -4.98 1.27
CA ILE A 162 9.67 -5.57 2.43
C ILE A 162 10.65 -6.41 3.26
N PHE A 163 10.50 -6.33 4.57
CA PHE A 163 11.27 -7.11 5.55
C PHE A 163 10.33 -7.96 6.43
N CYS A 164 10.83 -9.07 6.95
CA CYS A 164 10.10 -10.04 7.76
C CYS A 164 10.84 -10.24 9.09
N GLY A 165 10.72 -9.25 9.96
CA GLY A 165 11.41 -9.14 11.25
C GLY A 165 12.06 -7.76 11.41
N ASP A 166 12.79 -7.57 12.50
CA ASP A 166 13.52 -6.33 12.81
C ASP A 166 15.03 -6.43 12.55
N ALA A 167 15.55 -7.64 12.31
CA ALA A 167 16.98 -7.89 12.07
C ALA A 167 17.53 -7.24 10.79
N PHE A 168 16.69 -6.65 9.94
CA PHE A 168 17.12 -5.87 8.76
C PHE A 168 17.85 -4.58 9.11
N ALA A 169 17.66 -4.12 10.35
CA ALA A 169 18.14 -2.84 10.82
C ALA A 169 18.95 -3.02 12.11
N SER A 170 20.11 -2.38 12.16
CA SER A 170 20.95 -2.35 13.36
C SER A 170 20.88 -0.97 14.02
N LYS A 171 20.61 -0.92 15.32
CA LYS A 171 20.62 0.34 16.08
C LYS A 171 22.02 0.97 16.02
N VAL A 172 22.09 2.27 15.71
CA VAL A 172 23.32 3.04 15.63
C VAL A 172 23.27 4.18 16.64
N PRO A 173 24.17 4.22 17.65
CA PRO A 173 24.28 5.37 18.53
C PRO A 173 24.70 6.63 17.77
N TRP A 174 24.18 7.78 18.18
CA TRP A 174 24.41 9.07 17.51
C TRP A 174 25.88 9.52 17.50
N ASP A 175 26.71 9.00 18.41
CA ASP A 175 28.14 9.32 18.52
C ASP A 175 29.05 8.36 17.72
N GLN A 176 28.50 7.37 17.02
CA GLN A 176 29.27 6.45 16.19
C GLN A 176 29.51 6.99 14.78
N PRO A 177 30.58 6.51 14.09
CA PRO A 177 30.82 6.83 12.69
C PRO A 177 29.59 6.59 11.81
N ALA A 178 29.26 7.58 11.00
CA ALA A 178 28.22 7.49 10.00
C ALA A 178 28.76 6.82 8.74
N LYS A 179 27.85 6.19 7.99
CA LYS A 179 28.11 5.51 6.73
C LYS A 179 27.52 6.29 5.57
N ASP A 180 28.25 6.30 4.46
CA ASP A 180 27.82 6.92 3.21
C ASP A 180 26.77 6.05 2.49
N ARG A 181 26.33 6.51 1.31
CA ARG A 181 25.42 5.77 0.42
C ARG A 181 25.94 4.40 -0.07
N ASN A 182 27.22 4.10 0.12
CA ASN A 182 27.83 2.82 -0.23
C ASN A 182 28.01 1.91 1.00
N GLY A 183 27.71 2.42 2.20
CA GLY A 183 27.89 1.72 3.47
C GLY A 183 29.30 1.80 4.05
N VAL A 184 30.13 2.72 3.57
CA VAL A 184 31.48 2.96 4.05
C VAL A 184 31.47 4.10 5.06
N GLU A 185 32.24 3.98 6.14
CA GLU A 185 32.35 5.05 7.13
C GLU A 185 32.90 6.34 6.50
N ILE A 186 32.33 7.47 6.91
CA ILE A 186 32.62 8.77 6.29
C ILE A 186 33.81 9.41 7.02
N ALA A 187 34.96 9.43 6.38
CA ALA A 187 36.15 10.13 6.88
C ALA A 187 35.86 11.64 7.03
N LYS A 188 36.32 12.22 8.13
CA LYS A 188 36.25 13.67 8.40
C LYS A 188 37.61 14.32 8.31
N GLU A 189 38.64 13.65 8.81
CA GLU A 189 40.03 14.12 8.74
C GLU A 189 40.96 12.97 8.34
N GLU A 190 41.97 13.30 7.55
CA GLU A 190 43.08 12.42 7.18
C GLU A 190 44.40 13.11 7.56
N ASP A 191 45.37 12.33 8.03
CA ASP A 191 46.72 12.85 8.28
C ASP A 191 47.53 13.03 6.98
N GLU A 192 48.76 13.52 7.10
CA GLU A 192 49.66 13.74 5.95
C GLU A 192 49.99 12.46 5.15
N THR A 193 49.71 11.28 5.72
CA THR A 193 49.93 9.97 5.09
C THR A 193 48.68 9.42 4.39
N GLY A 194 47.54 10.12 4.52
CA GLY A 194 46.24 9.65 4.05
C GLY A 194 45.58 8.64 4.99
N THR A 195 46.06 8.52 6.24
CA THR A 195 45.41 7.68 7.25
C THR A 195 44.25 8.46 7.87
N ILE A 196 43.06 7.87 7.91
CA ILE A 196 41.89 8.49 8.51
C ILE A 196 42.08 8.62 10.02
N THR A 197 41.98 9.84 10.55
CA THR A 197 42.15 10.16 11.98
C THR A 197 40.85 10.52 12.68
N ASP A 198 39.82 10.93 11.93
CA ASP A 198 38.51 11.28 12.47
C ASP A 198 37.39 10.90 11.48
N TYR A 199 36.19 10.65 12.00
CA TYR A 199 35.00 10.28 11.22
C TYR A 199 33.84 11.23 11.52
N TRP A 200 33.00 11.47 10.50
CA TRP A 200 31.71 12.10 10.74
C TRP A 200 30.83 11.16 11.54
N THR A 201 30.24 11.64 12.63
CA THR A 201 29.28 10.86 13.43
C THR A 201 27.87 11.08 12.95
N LEU A 202 26.97 10.12 13.16
CA LEU A 202 25.58 10.25 12.71
C LEU A 202 24.88 11.48 13.32
N GLY A 203 25.12 11.76 14.60
CA GLY A 203 24.56 12.91 15.30
C GLY A 203 25.10 14.25 14.80
N SER A 204 26.34 14.29 14.30
CA SER A 204 26.88 15.49 13.67
C SER A 204 26.29 15.75 12.28
N LEU A 205 25.92 14.68 11.55
CA LEU A 205 25.26 14.79 10.25
C LEU A 205 23.76 15.13 10.40
N LEU A 206 23.10 14.59 11.43
CA LEU A 206 21.67 14.75 11.66
C LEU A 206 21.37 15.42 13.03
N PRO A 207 21.89 16.64 13.29
CA PRO A 207 21.87 17.23 14.63
C PRO A 207 20.47 17.49 15.17
N THR A 208 19.52 17.87 14.31
CA THR A 208 18.12 18.10 14.73
C THR A 208 17.44 16.82 15.20
N LEU A 209 17.72 15.69 14.54
CA LEU A 209 17.16 14.39 14.93
C LEU A 209 17.85 13.87 16.19
N ALA A 210 19.17 14.01 16.28
CA ALA A 210 19.97 13.58 17.43
C ALA A 210 19.66 14.37 18.72
N ALA A 211 19.24 15.63 18.60
CA ALA A 211 18.87 16.47 19.75
C ALA A 211 17.57 16.01 20.44
N GLN A 212 16.74 15.19 19.79
CA GLN A 212 15.50 14.69 20.35
C GLN A 212 15.73 13.34 21.02
N SER A 213 15.61 13.28 22.35
CA SER A 213 15.89 12.08 23.15
C SER A 213 15.02 10.87 22.82
N ILE A 214 13.86 11.08 22.18
CA ILE A 214 12.97 10.01 21.73
C ILE A 214 13.49 9.29 20.48
N ASN A 215 14.37 9.93 19.70
CA ASN A 215 14.79 9.41 18.41
C ASN A 215 15.89 8.36 18.57
N VAL A 216 15.64 7.20 17.96
CA VAL A 216 16.56 6.07 17.87
C VAL A 216 16.89 5.86 16.40
N ALA A 217 18.17 5.96 16.06
CA ALA A 217 18.63 5.72 14.70
C ALA A 217 18.95 4.24 14.47
N TYR A 218 18.62 3.79 13.27
CA TYR A 218 18.91 2.46 12.76
C TYR A 218 19.56 2.57 11.39
N TYR A 219 20.58 1.74 11.14
CA TYR A 219 21.17 1.58 9.83
C TYR A 219 20.63 0.33 9.15
N ILE A 220 20.24 0.47 7.89
CA ILE A 220 19.65 -0.61 7.09
C ILE A 220 20.66 -0.97 6.01
N ASP A 221 21.32 -2.12 6.18
CA ASP A 221 22.42 -2.51 5.30
C ASP A 221 21.94 -2.81 3.87
N ALA A 222 20.74 -3.35 3.70
CA ALA A 222 20.17 -3.63 2.38
C ALA A 222 19.90 -2.36 1.54
N LEU A 223 19.62 -1.24 2.22
CA LEU A 223 19.29 0.04 1.59
C LEU A 223 20.46 1.04 1.63
N LYS A 224 21.52 0.70 2.39
CA LYS A 224 22.65 1.60 2.70
C LYS A 224 22.20 2.97 3.24
N SER A 225 21.17 2.97 4.07
CA SER A 225 20.49 4.19 4.53
C SER A 225 20.13 4.13 6.01
N TYR A 226 19.72 5.26 6.58
CA TYR A 226 19.29 5.37 7.97
C TYR A 226 17.78 5.54 8.09
N MET A 227 17.20 4.88 9.10
CA MET A 227 15.81 5.08 9.55
C MET A 227 15.84 5.58 10.99
N VAL A 228 14.93 6.49 11.34
CA VAL A 228 14.82 7.04 12.69
C VAL A 228 13.42 6.78 13.23
N GLU A 229 13.36 6.14 14.39
CA GLU A 229 12.12 5.77 15.06
C GLU A 229 12.06 6.34 16.47
N SER A 230 10.85 6.45 17.02
CA SER A 230 10.66 6.89 18.41
C SER A 230 10.76 5.76 19.44
N LYS A 231 10.98 4.52 18.99
CA LYS A 231 10.98 3.31 19.81
C LYS A 231 12.33 2.57 19.73
N PRO A 232 12.82 1.99 20.84
CA PRO A 232 14.11 1.29 20.88
C PRO A 232 14.07 -0.15 20.33
N ALA A 233 12.88 -0.71 20.10
CA ALA A 233 12.69 -2.00 19.45
C ALA A 233 11.69 -1.82 18.30
N LEU A 234 12.01 -2.38 17.13
CA LEU A 234 11.15 -2.29 15.95
C LEU A 234 10.01 -3.33 16.02
N CYS A 235 10.33 -4.58 16.45
CA CYS A 235 9.34 -5.64 16.65
C CYS A 235 9.32 -6.14 18.09
N ASP A 236 8.56 -5.47 18.96
CA ASP A 236 8.34 -5.93 20.33
C ASP A 236 7.36 -7.14 20.35
N PRO A 237 7.74 -8.31 20.89
CA PRO A 237 6.87 -9.49 20.87
C PRO A 237 5.62 -9.37 21.76
N ASN A 238 5.59 -8.46 22.74
CA ASN A 238 4.50 -8.32 23.71
C ASN A 238 3.53 -7.20 23.35
N VAL A 239 4.04 -6.10 22.78
CA VAL A 239 3.27 -4.88 22.49
C VAL A 239 3.56 -4.29 21.11
N GLY A 240 4.33 -4.99 20.29
CA GLY A 240 4.75 -4.52 19.00
C GLY A 240 3.64 -4.61 17.95
N PRO A 241 3.76 -3.78 16.89
CA PRO A 241 2.85 -3.80 15.76
C PRO A 241 2.99 -5.12 14.97
N TYR A 242 1.97 -5.43 14.16
CA TYR A 242 2.05 -6.50 13.18
C TYR A 242 2.97 -6.09 12.02
N ALA A 243 2.77 -4.90 11.47
CA ALA A 243 3.63 -4.34 10.45
C ALA A 243 3.78 -2.84 10.66
N VAL A 244 4.80 -2.29 10.01
CA VAL A 244 5.05 -0.84 9.99
C VAL A 244 5.63 -0.49 8.63
N THR A 245 5.17 0.62 8.06
CA THR A 245 5.80 1.26 6.91
C THR A 245 6.68 2.42 7.37
N SER A 246 7.93 2.43 6.88
CA SER A 246 8.88 3.49 7.16
C SER A 246 8.43 4.84 6.57
N ARG A 247 9.04 5.91 7.08
CA ARG A 247 9.05 7.19 6.35
C ARG A 247 10.05 7.13 5.20
N ARG A 248 9.92 8.05 4.24
CA ARG A 248 10.97 8.24 3.23
C ARG A 248 12.22 8.85 3.90
N SER A 249 13.39 8.39 3.47
CA SER A 249 14.65 9.04 3.81
C SER A 249 15.11 9.88 2.63
N TYR A 250 14.87 11.19 2.72
CA TYR A 250 15.37 12.15 1.74
C TYR A 250 16.87 12.38 1.92
N THR A 251 17.57 12.63 0.81
CA THR A 251 19.02 12.90 0.81
C THR A 251 19.34 14.03 1.78
N SER A 252 20.16 13.77 2.79
CA SER A 252 20.85 14.84 3.51
C SER A 252 22.26 14.95 2.95
N THR A 253 22.48 15.85 2.00
CA THR A 253 23.85 16.28 1.68
C THR A 253 24.29 17.18 2.82
N VAL A 254 25.09 16.64 3.73
CA VAL A 254 25.63 17.40 4.84
C VAL A 254 27.10 17.60 4.57
N GLN A 255 27.50 18.85 4.36
CA GLN A 255 28.90 19.24 4.19
C GLN A 255 29.64 18.43 3.09
N SER A 256 29.01 18.30 1.91
CA SER A 256 29.48 17.55 0.72
C SER A 256 29.43 16.01 0.79
N VAL A 257 28.99 15.44 1.90
CA VAL A 257 28.83 13.99 2.06
C VAL A 257 27.40 13.56 1.73
N SER A 258 27.24 12.46 0.99
CA SER A 258 25.94 11.86 0.67
C SER A 258 25.71 10.57 1.46
N ILE A 259 24.70 10.57 2.33
CA ILE A 259 24.15 9.33 2.93
C ILE A 259 23.10 8.71 2.00
N GLY A 260 22.85 7.42 2.15
CA GLY A 260 21.86 6.71 1.33
C GLY A 260 20.43 7.16 1.62
N THR A 261 19.59 7.06 0.60
CA THR A 261 18.15 7.34 0.64
C THR A 261 17.33 6.07 0.44
N HIS A 262 16.06 6.13 0.82
CA HIS A 262 15.11 5.09 0.50
C HIS A 262 13.71 5.65 0.36
N ASP A 263 12.95 5.03 -0.56
CA ASP A 263 11.49 5.07 -0.54
C ASP A 263 10.94 4.37 0.69
N ARG A 264 9.65 4.60 0.97
CA ARG A 264 8.96 3.87 2.04
C ARG A 264 9.07 2.37 1.78
N PHE A 265 9.40 1.64 2.82
CA PHE A 265 9.42 0.19 2.83
C PHE A 265 8.59 -0.31 4.01
N ALA A 266 8.07 -1.53 3.95
CA ALA A 266 7.38 -2.13 5.09
C ALA A 266 8.25 -3.19 5.76
N TYR A 267 8.05 -3.38 7.07
CA TYR A 267 8.55 -4.54 7.77
C TYR A 267 7.44 -5.20 8.57
N PHE A 268 7.32 -6.51 8.40
CA PHE A 268 6.34 -7.36 9.06
C PHE A 268 7.01 -8.05 10.24
N CYS A 269 6.50 -7.79 11.44
CA CYS A 269 6.98 -8.45 12.64
C CYS A 269 6.57 -9.93 12.66
N PRO A 270 7.32 -10.81 13.35
CA PRO A 270 7.04 -12.26 13.35
C PRO A 270 5.59 -12.63 13.71
N ARG A 271 4.96 -11.83 14.59
CA ARG A 271 3.56 -11.98 15.02
C ARG A 271 2.55 -11.95 13.86
N THR A 272 2.90 -11.35 12.73
CA THR A 272 2.04 -11.25 11.53
C THR A 272 1.92 -12.58 10.80
N PHE A 273 2.99 -13.38 10.76
CA PHE A 273 3.01 -14.64 10.04
C PHE A 273 2.49 -15.80 10.86
N ASP A 274 2.62 -15.70 12.17
CA ASP A 274 2.15 -16.70 13.10
C ASP A 274 1.56 -16.01 14.32
N PRO A 275 0.26 -15.69 14.31
CA PRO A 275 -0.44 -15.26 15.51
C PRO A 275 -0.59 -16.45 16.48
N THR A 276 0.51 -17.06 16.93
CA THR A 276 0.48 -18.17 17.89
C THR A 276 -0.07 -17.67 19.23
N GLY A 277 -1.29 -18.07 19.56
CA GLY A 277 -1.81 -17.93 20.92
C GLY A 277 -3.32 -18.07 21.09
N GLN A 278 -4.07 -18.22 19.98
CA GLN A 278 -5.49 -17.85 19.81
C GLN A 278 -5.57 -16.38 19.43
N ALA A 279 -5.96 -16.12 18.18
CA ALA A 279 -6.67 -14.90 17.83
C ALA A 279 -7.71 -14.65 18.92
N LYS A 280 -7.43 -13.68 19.80
CA LYS A 280 -8.42 -13.31 20.81
C LYS A 280 -9.55 -12.61 20.06
N PRO A 281 -10.81 -12.80 20.45
CA PRO A 281 -11.87 -11.90 20.00
C PRO A 281 -11.41 -10.46 20.30
N SER A 282 -11.25 -9.63 19.25
CA SER A 282 -10.63 -8.28 19.21
C SER A 282 -9.20 -8.16 18.66
N ASP A 283 -8.52 -9.25 18.30
CA ASP A 283 -7.26 -9.16 17.56
C ASP A 283 -7.56 -8.82 16.10
N LEU A 284 -7.13 -7.63 15.66
CA LEU A 284 -7.25 -7.18 14.28
C LEU A 284 -6.44 -8.09 13.36
N HIS A 285 -6.94 -8.29 12.14
CA HIS A 285 -6.30 -9.07 11.07
C HIS A 285 -5.97 -10.51 11.48
N SER A 286 -6.84 -11.16 12.24
CA SER A 286 -6.51 -12.44 12.89
C SER A 286 -7.12 -13.67 12.21
N VAL A 287 -7.93 -13.50 11.18
CA VAL A 287 -8.50 -14.61 10.42
C VAL A 287 -7.44 -15.18 9.48
N SER A 288 -7.29 -16.51 9.44
CA SER A 288 -6.17 -17.14 8.72
C SER A 288 -6.16 -16.88 7.21
N SER A 289 -7.32 -16.65 6.60
CA SER A 289 -7.49 -16.45 5.17
C SER A 289 -8.82 -15.78 4.85
N LEU A 290 -8.90 -15.13 3.70
CA LEU A 290 -10.16 -14.56 3.17
C LEU A 290 -11.23 -15.63 2.97
N SER A 291 -10.83 -16.85 2.59
CA SER A 291 -11.76 -17.98 2.47
C SER A 291 -12.39 -18.35 3.82
N THR A 292 -11.64 -18.25 4.91
CA THR A 292 -12.16 -18.45 6.26
C THR A 292 -13.07 -17.30 6.66
N SER A 293 -12.71 -16.06 6.34
CA SER A 293 -13.52 -14.87 6.61
C SER A 293 -14.94 -14.97 6.06
N ILE A 294 -15.12 -15.53 4.86
CA ILE A 294 -16.44 -15.72 4.24
C ILE A 294 -17.33 -16.64 5.09
N THR A 295 -16.76 -17.62 5.79
CA THR A 295 -17.51 -18.52 6.69
C THR A 295 -18.00 -17.83 7.96
N LEU A 296 -17.45 -16.65 8.27
CA LEU A 296 -17.76 -15.86 9.46
C LEU A 296 -18.72 -14.69 9.17
N ILE A 297 -19.22 -14.57 7.93
CA ILE A 297 -20.22 -13.56 7.57
C ILE A 297 -21.42 -13.66 8.52
N GLY A 298 -21.85 -12.51 9.05
CA GLY A 298 -22.83 -12.43 10.13
C GLY A 298 -22.22 -12.14 11.51
N GLN A 299 -20.90 -12.19 11.64
CA GLN A 299 -20.16 -11.57 12.75
C GLN A 299 -19.78 -10.12 12.43
N ASP A 300 -19.32 -9.38 13.44
CA ASP A 300 -18.78 -8.02 13.31
C ASP A 300 -17.59 -7.96 12.33
N LEU A 301 -17.48 -6.87 11.57
CA LEU A 301 -16.53 -6.76 10.46
C LEU A 301 -15.06 -6.97 10.84
N ASP A 302 -14.65 -6.58 12.05
CA ASP A 302 -13.28 -6.78 12.54
C ASP A 302 -12.91 -8.27 12.69
N ARG A 303 -13.91 -9.13 12.92
CA ARG A 303 -13.75 -10.59 12.99
C ARG A 303 -13.71 -11.26 11.63
N LEU A 304 -13.83 -10.49 10.54
CA LEU A 304 -13.73 -10.99 9.18
C LEU A 304 -12.38 -10.65 8.56
N LEU A 305 -11.54 -9.81 9.19
CA LEU A 305 -10.32 -9.36 8.54
C LEU A 305 -9.24 -10.47 8.50
N PRO A 306 -8.80 -10.91 7.30
CA PRO A 306 -7.75 -11.90 7.18
C PRO A 306 -6.36 -11.34 7.52
N LEU A 307 -5.37 -12.20 7.75
CA LEU A 307 -3.98 -11.79 7.97
C LEU A 307 -3.44 -10.93 6.81
N SER A 308 -3.86 -11.23 5.58
CA SER A 308 -3.53 -10.47 4.37
C SER A 308 -4.02 -9.01 4.40
N ALA A 309 -5.00 -8.68 5.25
CA ALA A 309 -5.43 -7.30 5.48
C ALA A 309 -4.29 -6.44 6.07
N THR A 310 -3.34 -7.03 6.80
CA THR A 310 -2.15 -6.32 7.28
C THR A 310 -1.30 -5.87 6.10
N LEU A 311 -1.03 -6.74 5.13
CA LEU A 311 -0.32 -6.34 3.92
C LEU A 311 -1.10 -5.25 3.16
N TYR A 312 -2.42 -5.42 3.05
CA TYR A 312 -3.25 -4.43 2.34
C TYR A 312 -3.22 -3.05 3.00
N HIS A 313 -3.27 -2.99 4.33
CA HIS A 313 -3.06 -1.78 5.12
C HIS A 313 -1.73 -1.11 4.75
N GLU A 314 -0.62 -1.85 4.81
CA GLU A 314 0.71 -1.28 4.52
C GLU A 314 0.87 -0.81 3.07
N LEU A 315 0.16 -1.41 2.10
CA LEU A 315 0.19 -0.94 0.71
C LEU A 315 -0.27 0.52 0.58
N PHE A 316 -1.25 0.95 1.37
CA PHE A 316 -1.67 2.36 1.34
C PHE A 316 -0.57 3.29 1.87
N HIS A 317 0.16 2.90 2.90
CA HIS A 317 1.32 3.66 3.34
C HIS A 317 2.44 3.67 2.30
N ILE A 318 2.77 2.53 1.71
CA ILE A 318 3.86 2.40 0.74
C ILE A 318 3.61 3.27 -0.50
N THR A 319 2.37 3.27 -1.00
CA THR A 319 1.97 3.97 -2.23
C THR A 319 1.64 5.45 -2.04
N ASP A 320 1.66 5.93 -0.80
CA ASP A 320 1.34 7.31 -0.43
C ASP A 320 2.53 8.25 -0.65
N SER A 321 2.56 8.90 -1.83
CA SER A 321 3.67 9.73 -2.27
C SER A 321 3.84 11.04 -1.50
N ASP A 322 2.75 11.59 -0.94
CA ASP A 322 2.76 12.82 -0.14
C ASP A 322 2.93 12.59 1.37
N GLU A 323 3.14 11.33 1.78
CA GLU A 323 3.35 10.89 3.17
C GLU A 323 2.23 11.38 4.13
N SER A 324 1.01 11.53 3.62
CA SER A 324 -0.14 11.99 4.40
C SER A 324 -0.87 10.89 5.17
N THR A 325 -0.71 9.61 4.79
CA THR A 325 -1.28 8.45 5.49
C THR A 325 -0.70 8.27 6.88
N ARG A 326 -1.58 7.92 7.83
CA ARG A 326 -1.28 7.70 9.25
C ARG A 326 -2.28 6.68 9.81
N ASP A 327 -2.08 6.25 11.05
CA ASP A 327 -2.98 5.33 11.76
C ASP A 327 -3.78 6.01 12.89
N PRO A 328 -4.63 7.02 12.60
CA PRO A 328 -5.41 7.68 13.63
C PRO A 328 -6.51 6.75 14.18
N PHE A 329 -7.00 5.77 13.40
CA PHE A 329 -8.13 4.92 13.79
C PHE A 329 -7.89 3.45 13.43
N TYR A 330 -7.42 2.67 14.41
CA TYR A 330 -7.05 1.27 14.19
C TYR A 330 -8.20 0.28 14.48
N ASN A 331 -9.01 0.50 15.51
CA ASN A 331 -10.15 -0.38 15.80
C ASN A 331 -11.41 0.04 15.03
N LEU A 332 -12.26 -0.94 14.73
CA LEU A 332 -13.52 -0.80 13.99
C LEU A 332 -14.39 0.35 14.51
N GLY A 333 -14.58 0.42 15.83
CA GLY A 333 -15.41 1.45 16.46
C GLY A 333 -14.87 2.86 16.24
N ALA A 334 -13.56 3.05 16.34
CA ALA A 334 -12.89 4.32 16.10
C ALA A 334 -12.99 4.73 14.62
N ALA A 335 -12.70 3.82 13.69
CA ALA A 335 -12.77 4.10 12.25
C ALA A 335 -14.21 4.46 11.82
N SER A 336 -15.20 3.67 12.26
CA SER A 336 -16.61 3.91 11.97
C SER A 336 -17.10 5.23 12.60
N SER A 337 -16.77 5.48 13.87
CA SER A 337 -17.18 6.72 14.56
C SER A 337 -16.55 7.96 13.93
N ALA A 338 -15.28 7.89 13.52
CA ALA A 338 -14.61 8.98 12.83
C ALA A 338 -15.28 9.27 11.49
N SER A 339 -15.69 8.23 10.75
CA SER A 339 -16.38 8.42 9.48
C SER A 339 -17.76 9.06 9.66
N LEU A 340 -18.56 8.58 10.62
CA LEU A 340 -19.87 9.15 10.91
C LEU A 340 -19.79 10.60 11.41
N ALA A 341 -18.71 10.97 12.07
CA ALA A 341 -18.45 12.34 12.49
C ALA A 341 -17.99 13.26 11.34
N GLY A 342 -17.82 12.74 10.12
CA GLY A 342 -17.29 13.50 8.99
C GLY A 342 -15.82 13.88 9.15
N ASN A 343 -15.04 13.09 9.90
CA ASN A 343 -13.64 13.38 10.13
C ASN A 343 -12.84 13.20 8.82
N SER A 344 -12.18 14.27 8.37
CA SER A 344 -11.36 14.26 7.16
C SER A 344 -10.13 13.36 7.24
N ASP A 345 -9.69 12.94 8.42
CA ASP A 345 -8.54 12.02 8.55
C ASP A 345 -8.87 10.58 8.12
N VAL A 346 -10.15 10.25 7.93
CA VAL A 346 -10.60 8.91 7.50
C VAL A 346 -10.02 8.53 6.13
N ILE A 347 -9.90 9.49 5.21
CA ILE A 347 -9.25 9.27 3.90
C ILE A 347 -7.74 9.10 3.99
N ASN A 348 -7.12 9.42 5.13
CA ASN A 348 -5.69 9.24 5.37
C ASN A 348 -5.40 8.03 6.27
N ASN A 349 -6.44 7.27 6.65
CA ASN A 349 -6.36 6.11 7.52
C ASN A 349 -6.43 4.82 6.69
N PRO A 350 -5.31 4.09 6.47
CA PRO A 350 -5.31 2.83 5.71
C PRO A 350 -6.33 1.81 6.22
N GLU A 351 -6.53 1.75 7.53
CA GLU A 351 -7.47 0.83 8.15
C GLU A 351 -8.93 1.06 7.69
N SER A 352 -9.31 2.31 7.38
CA SER A 352 -10.63 2.61 6.79
C SER A 352 -10.79 1.96 5.42
N TYR A 353 -9.72 1.90 4.61
CA TYR A 353 -9.72 1.24 3.31
C TYR A 353 -9.81 -0.29 3.45
N VAL A 354 -9.18 -0.84 4.50
CA VAL A 354 -9.29 -2.27 4.83
C VAL A 354 -10.74 -2.64 5.17
N TYR A 355 -11.39 -1.91 6.08
CA TYR A 355 -12.80 -2.14 6.42
C TYR A 355 -13.71 -1.98 5.20
N LEU A 356 -13.54 -0.89 4.44
CA LEU A 356 -14.30 -0.64 3.22
C LEU A 356 -14.16 -1.79 2.22
N ALA A 357 -12.94 -2.28 1.98
CA ALA A 357 -12.69 -3.35 1.03
C ALA A 357 -13.26 -4.70 1.47
N MET A 358 -13.16 -5.04 2.76
CA MET A 358 -13.80 -6.24 3.30
C MET A 358 -15.32 -6.14 3.19
N ALA A 359 -15.92 -5.00 3.55
CA ALA A 359 -17.35 -4.76 3.45
C ALA A 359 -17.84 -4.84 2.00
N ALA A 360 -17.12 -4.23 1.06
CA ALA A 360 -17.39 -4.32 -0.37
C ALA A 360 -17.28 -5.76 -0.89
N TYR A 361 -16.27 -6.51 -0.47
CA TYR A 361 -16.07 -7.89 -0.86
C TYR A 361 -17.23 -8.78 -0.41
N VAL A 362 -17.67 -8.67 0.85
CA VAL A 362 -18.80 -9.44 1.37
C VAL A 362 -20.10 -9.07 0.65
N TYR A 363 -20.35 -7.78 0.43
CA TYR A 363 -21.55 -7.33 -0.27
C TYR A 363 -21.64 -7.91 -1.69
N GLN A 364 -20.51 -7.96 -2.40
CA GLN A 364 -20.45 -8.43 -3.79
C GLN A 364 -20.37 -9.95 -3.93
N ASN A 365 -20.04 -10.68 -2.86
CA ASN A 365 -19.84 -12.13 -2.87
C ASN A 365 -20.67 -12.82 -1.78
N PRO A 366 -22.01 -12.72 -1.80
CA PRO A 366 -22.84 -13.40 -0.83
C PRO A 366 -22.68 -14.93 -0.95
N PRO A 367 -22.73 -15.67 0.18
CA PRO A 367 -22.82 -17.12 0.14
C PRO A 367 -23.97 -17.60 -0.75
N ALA A 368 -23.78 -18.75 -1.41
CA ALA A 368 -24.77 -19.27 -2.35
C ALA A 368 -26.15 -19.42 -1.68
N GLY A 369 -27.17 -18.76 -2.24
CA GLY A 369 -28.54 -18.77 -1.72
C GLY A 369 -28.81 -17.82 -0.55
N ALA A 370 -27.84 -17.01 -0.13
CA ALA A 370 -28.03 -15.96 0.87
C ALA A 370 -28.24 -14.58 0.23
N ASP A 371 -28.89 -13.68 0.97
CA ASP A 371 -28.98 -12.27 0.60
C ASP A 371 -27.61 -11.58 0.72
N ALA A 372 -27.38 -10.53 -0.08
CA ALA A 372 -26.21 -9.67 0.09
C ALA A 372 -26.21 -9.02 1.48
N THR A 373 -25.03 -8.92 2.09
CA THR A 373 -24.83 -8.33 3.42
C THR A 373 -24.03 -7.04 3.31
N LEU A 374 -24.53 -5.97 3.91
CA LEU A 374 -23.82 -4.70 4.07
C LEU A 374 -23.28 -4.58 5.49
N TYR A 375 -22.05 -4.09 5.58
CA TYR A 375 -21.40 -3.72 6.83
C TYR A 375 -21.25 -2.20 6.85
N LEU A 376 -22.11 -1.54 7.63
CA LEU A 376 -22.21 -0.08 7.71
C LEU A 376 -21.70 0.39 9.09
N GLU A 377 -22.54 1.13 9.82
CA GLU A 377 -22.22 1.66 11.14
C GLU A 377 -21.83 0.57 12.15
N ALA A 378 -20.79 0.85 12.93
CA ALA A 378 -20.20 -0.06 13.93
C ALA A 378 -19.76 -1.43 13.36
N GLY A 379 -19.72 -1.60 12.03
CA GLY A 379 -19.38 -2.85 11.37
C GLY A 379 -20.33 -4.00 11.70
N LEU A 380 -21.62 -3.70 11.94
CA LEU A 380 -22.64 -4.72 12.15
C LEU A 380 -23.26 -5.16 10.81
N PRO A 381 -23.50 -6.47 10.62
CA PRO A 381 -24.07 -7.00 9.39
C PRO A 381 -25.55 -6.64 9.25
N GLN A 382 -25.95 -6.18 8.08
CA GLN A 382 -27.34 -5.91 7.72
C GLN A 382 -27.66 -6.54 6.37
N LYS A 383 -28.90 -7.01 6.18
CA LYS A 383 -29.36 -7.40 4.85
C LYS A 383 -29.35 -6.17 3.94
N ALA A 384 -28.76 -6.29 2.75
CA ALA A 384 -28.59 -5.17 1.84
C ALA A 384 -29.93 -4.52 1.47
N THR A 385 -30.97 -5.34 1.21
CA THR A 385 -32.32 -4.85 0.89
C THR A 385 -32.91 -3.98 1.99
N ASP A 386 -32.69 -4.36 3.26
CA ASP A 386 -33.23 -3.66 4.41
C ASP A 386 -32.46 -2.36 4.64
N ALA A 387 -31.13 -2.41 4.57
CA ALA A 387 -30.27 -1.24 4.71
C ALA A 387 -30.54 -0.18 3.62
N ILE A 388 -30.62 -0.58 2.35
CA ILE A 388 -30.91 0.32 1.22
C ILE A 388 -32.29 0.95 1.39
N LYS A 389 -33.30 0.16 1.78
CA LYS A 389 -34.65 0.65 2.05
C LYS A 389 -34.68 1.64 3.22
N ASN A 390 -33.99 1.34 4.31
CA ASN A 390 -33.94 2.19 5.50
C ASN A 390 -33.22 3.52 5.22
N ALA A 391 -32.25 3.52 4.31
CA ALA A 391 -31.56 4.72 3.86
C ALA A 391 -32.36 5.56 2.84
N GLY A 392 -33.55 5.10 2.42
CA GLY A 392 -34.39 5.81 1.46
C GLY A 392 -33.83 5.83 0.03
N GLN A 393 -32.93 4.90 -0.32
CA GLN A 393 -32.27 4.84 -1.64
C GLN A 393 -32.90 3.82 -2.59
N VAL A 394 -34.23 3.67 -2.55
CA VAL A 394 -34.99 2.71 -3.39
C VAL A 394 -35.46 3.35 -4.69
#